data_AF-A0A848LWC2-F1
#
_entry.id   AF-A0A848LWC2-F1
#
_cell.length_a   1.000
_cell.length_b   1.000
_cell.length_c   1.000
_cell.angle_alpha   90.00
_cell.angle_beta   90.00
_cell.angle_gamma   90.00
#
_symmetry.space_group_name_H-M   'P 1'
#
loop_
_entity.id
_entity.type
_entity.pdbx_description
1 polymer ?
#
loop_
_entity_poly.entity_id
_entity_poly.type
_entity_poly.pdbx_seq_one_letter_code
_entity_poly.pdbx_strand_id
1 'polypeptide(L)'
;MLRGYVAVLAGLLLAGCGDDDPPRSPGRFGEVTSAVVLVNPVINQGSTTSVVPGTERAGVEFQVEDLPVAETDSTGLALVEGLPTGTVTLDFDPGTYSFQVVQERELYDVVLSYRDGTVQPLFPPVRYPLGGEVVVVEPGESIAEAAASDDTIILLEEGTYPGNLELRSDDVLIIGAWSPTRGPLSVIEGNVTVLGGGNRLRGVTVTGRLTSNANNFSAAFSDIASATITGNGVTLLRNRFTAGQATVPSSNAVLVDNTGIP
;
A
#
# COMPACT_ATOMS: atom_id res chain seq x y z
N MET A 1 9.72 -42.33 -62.52
CA MET A 1 10.52 -41.41 -61.68
C MET A 1 9.70 -40.17 -61.42
N LEU A 2 9.06 -40.05 -60.25
CA LEU A 2 8.56 -38.77 -59.76
C LEU A 2 8.49 -38.80 -58.23
N ARG A 3 8.85 -37.66 -57.66
CA ARG A 3 9.33 -37.40 -56.30
C ARG A 3 8.30 -37.63 -55.20
N GLY A 4 8.79 -38.06 -54.04
CA GLY A 4 8.04 -38.12 -52.79
C GLY A 4 7.90 -36.75 -52.11
N TYR A 5 6.88 -36.66 -51.27
CA TYR A 5 6.67 -35.56 -50.32
C TYR A 5 6.83 -36.13 -48.90
N VAL A 6 7.84 -35.63 -48.20
CA VAL A 6 8.02 -35.78 -46.76
C VAL A 6 7.17 -34.70 -46.10
N ALA A 7 6.17 -35.09 -45.32
CA ALA A 7 5.44 -34.17 -44.46
C ALA A 7 6.23 -33.97 -43.16
N VAL A 8 6.71 -32.74 -42.95
CA VAL A 8 7.29 -32.30 -41.67
C VAL A 8 6.14 -31.81 -40.79
N LEU A 9 5.81 -32.57 -39.75
CA LEU A 9 5.00 -32.07 -38.63
C LEU A 9 5.94 -31.26 -37.72
N ALA A 10 5.88 -29.94 -37.82
CA ALA A 10 6.51 -29.02 -36.86
C ALA A 10 5.52 -28.78 -35.71
N GLY A 11 6.00 -29.00 -34.48
CA GLY A 11 5.22 -28.93 -33.25
C GLY A 11 4.76 -27.54 -32.88
N LEU A 12 3.56 -27.47 -32.30
CA LEU A 12 3.09 -26.33 -31.51
C LEU A 12 3.79 -26.37 -30.15
N LEU A 13 4.77 -25.48 -29.97
CA LEU A 13 5.19 -25.02 -28.65
C LEU A 13 4.07 -24.10 -28.12
N LEU A 14 3.36 -24.57 -27.10
CA LEU A 14 2.55 -23.74 -26.23
C LEU A 14 3.52 -22.84 -25.46
N ALA A 15 3.74 -21.62 -25.95
CA ALA A 15 4.29 -20.55 -25.16
C ALA A 15 3.24 -20.21 -24.10
N GLY A 16 3.52 -20.56 -22.84
CA GLY A 16 2.77 -20.06 -21.69
C GLY A 16 2.83 -18.53 -21.73
N CYS A 17 1.67 -17.90 -21.92
CA CYS A 17 1.54 -16.47 -21.74
C CYS A 17 1.84 -16.20 -20.27
N GLY A 18 2.87 -15.39 -20.00
CA GLY A 18 3.02 -14.79 -18.69
C GLY A 18 1.79 -13.92 -18.46
N ASP A 19 1.12 -14.11 -17.33
CA ASP A 19 0.08 -13.20 -16.86
C ASP A 19 0.76 -11.86 -16.55
N ASP A 20 0.92 -11.03 -17.58
CA ASP A 20 1.20 -9.60 -17.43
C ASP A 20 -0.11 -8.96 -16.92
N ASP A 21 -0.38 -9.17 -15.63
CA ASP A 21 -1.39 -8.40 -14.94
C ASP A 21 -1.03 -6.92 -15.11
N PRO A 22 -1.93 -6.10 -15.70
CA PRO A 22 -1.65 -4.70 -15.92
C PRO A 22 -1.38 -4.02 -14.57
N PRO A 23 -0.52 -2.99 -14.53
CA PRO A 23 -0.26 -2.23 -13.32
C PRO A 23 -1.56 -1.72 -12.70
N ARG A 24 -1.66 -1.77 -11.38
CA ARG A 24 -2.78 -1.23 -10.60
C ARG A 24 -2.23 -0.38 -9.47
N SER A 25 -3.08 0.39 -8.79
CA SER A 25 -2.69 0.91 -7.46
C SER A 25 -2.78 -0.19 -6.39
N PRO A 26 -2.01 -0.14 -5.29
CA PRO A 26 -2.14 -1.10 -4.20
C PRO A 26 -3.52 -0.97 -3.55
N GLY A 27 -4.44 -1.86 -3.91
CA GLY A 27 -5.84 -1.84 -3.50
C GLY A 27 -6.81 -1.16 -4.49
N ARG A 28 -6.45 -0.89 -5.76
CA ARG A 28 -7.36 -0.37 -6.80
C ARG A 28 -8.06 0.96 -6.44
N PHE A 29 -7.33 1.84 -5.77
CA PHE A 29 -7.74 3.23 -5.52
C PHE A 29 -8.24 3.91 -6.79
N GLY A 30 -9.36 4.62 -6.69
CA GLY A 30 -9.94 5.34 -7.82
C GLY A 30 -10.74 4.47 -8.79
N GLU A 31 -10.64 3.14 -8.72
CA GLU A 31 -11.41 2.24 -9.60
C GLU A 31 -12.67 1.72 -8.91
N VAL A 32 -12.50 1.18 -7.69
CA VAL A 32 -13.55 0.58 -6.87
C VAL A 32 -13.34 0.97 -5.41
N THR A 33 -14.41 0.96 -4.60
CA THR A 33 -14.26 1.14 -3.15
C THR A 33 -13.64 -0.13 -2.57
N SER A 34 -12.54 0.01 -1.86
CA SER A 34 -11.76 -1.15 -1.42
C SER A 34 -11.12 -0.95 -0.06
N ALA A 35 -10.83 -2.07 0.60
CA ALA A 35 -10.01 -2.10 1.79
C ALA A 35 -8.91 -3.15 1.65
N VAL A 36 -7.68 -2.76 1.96
CA VAL A 36 -6.60 -3.70 2.25
C VAL A 36 -6.66 -3.99 3.75
N VAL A 37 -7.08 -5.20 4.08
CA VAL A 37 -7.20 -5.67 5.46
C VAL A 37 -5.93 -6.41 5.83
N LEU A 38 -5.25 -5.96 6.87
CA LEU A 38 -4.07 -6.61 7.43
C LEU A 38 -4.40 -7.17 8.81
N VAL A 39 -4.40 -8.49 8.92
CA VAL A 39 -4.71 -9.21 10.16
C VAL A 39 -3.43 -9.70 10.81
N ASN A 40 -3.37 -9.51 12.13
CA ASN A 40 -2.31 -9.97 13.00
C ASN A 40 -0.89 -9.61 12.52
N PRO A 41 -0.63 -8.34 12.16
CA PRO A 41 0.67 -7.95 11.67
C PRO A 41 1.75 -8.01 12.74
N VAL A 42 3.01 -7.99 12.31
CA VAL A 42 4.13 -7.80 13.25
C VAL A 42 4.14 -6.34 13.72
N ILE A 43 4.14 -6.10 15.03
CA ILE A 43 4.41 -4.75 15.58
C ILE A 43 5.91 -4.54 15.59
N ASN A 44 6.41 -3.52 14.88
CA ASN A 44 7.83 -3.21 14.91
C ASN A 44 8.24 -2.61 16.26
N GLN A 45 9.50 -2.82 16.64
CA GLN A 45 10.06 -2.22 17.84
C GLN A 45 9.91 -0.69 17.80
N GLY A 46 9.48 -0.12 18.91
CA GLY A 46 9.27 1.32 19.02
C GLY A 46 7.93 1.80 18.47
N SER A 47 7.02 0.94 18.00
CA SER A 47 5.66 1.38 17.74
C SER A 47 4.96 1.84 19.03
N THR A 48 4.10 2.85 18.91
CA THR A 48 3.24 3.34 20.01
C THR A 48 1.98 2.51 20.25
N THR A 49 1.63 1.55 19.38
CA THR A 49 0.45 0.72 19.61
C THR A 49 0.67 -0.25 20.76
N SER A 50 -0.34 -0.39 21.61
CA SER A 50 -0.35 -1.34 22.73
C SER A 50 -1.18 -2.58 22.46
N VAL A 51 -1.84 -2.66 21.31
CA VAL A 51 -2.65 -3.80 20.91
C VAL A 51 -1.72 -4.96 20.59
N VAL A 52 -2.00 -6.13 21.18
CA VAL A 52 -1.22 -7.34 20.94
C VAL A 52 -1.91 -8.14 19.84
N PRO A 53 -1.27 -8.32 18.67
CA PRO A 53 -1.76 -9.21 17.61
C PRO A 53 -1.92 -10.66 18.07
N GLY A 54 -2.84 -11.38 17.44
CA GLY A 54 -2.83 -12.85 17.43
C GLY A 54 -1.62 -13.38 16.64
N THR A 55 -1.46 -14.71 16.63
CA THR A 55 -0.34 -15.37 15.92
C THR A 55 -0.71 -15.83 14.53
N GLU A 56 -1.98 -16.11 14.27
CA GLU A 56 -2.44 -16.59 12.96
C GLU A 56 -2.59 -15.44 11.98
N ARG A 57 -1.82 -15.49 10.91
CA ARG A 57 -1.88 -14.49 9.82
C ARG A 57 -2.56 -15.05 8.60
N ALA A 58 -2.23 -16.27 8.22
CA ALA A 58 -2.74 -16.92 7.01
C ALA A 58 -4.09 -17.60 7.27
N GLY A 59 -4.95 -17.60 6.26
CA GLY A 59 -6.22 -18.33 6.31
C GLY A 59 -7.24 -17.76 7.29
N VAL A 60 -7.07 -16.49 7.72
CA VAL A 60 -8.09 -15.83 8.52
C VAL A 60 -9.18 -15.36 7.57
N GLU A 61 -10.33 -16.02 7.68
CA GLU A 61 -11.53 -15.68 6.92
C GLU A 61 -12.31 -14.56 7.58
N PHE A 62 -12.88 -13.70 6.75
CA PHE A 62 -13.89 -12.73 7.20
C PHE A 62 -14.82 -12.34 6.05
N GLN A 63 -16.02 -11.87 6.39
CA GLN A 63 -17.05 -11.52 5.43
C GLN A 63 -17.57 -10.10 5.65
N VAL A 64 -17.87 -9.43 4.54
CA VAL A 64 -18.73 -8.25 4.49
C VAL A 64 -20.07 -8.68 3.91
N GLU A 65 -21.17 -8.13 4.43
CA GLU A 65 -22.52 -8.39 3.94
C GLU A 65 -22.60 -8.27 2.41
N ASP A 66 -23.24 -9.25 1.77
CA ASP A 66 -23.42 -9.36 0.32
C ASP A 66 -22.14 -9.41 -0.54
N LEU A 67 -20.95 -9.53 0.07
CA LEU A 67 -19.69 -9.75 -0.62
C LEU A 67 -19.16 -11.19 -0.44
N PRO A 68 -18.30 -11.67 -1.36
CA PRO A 68 -17.59 -12.93 -1.17
C PRO A 68 -16.77 -12.94 0.13
N VAL A 69 -16.61 -14.13 0.72
CA VAL A 69 -15.69 -14.32 1.85
C VAL A 69 -14.28 -13.95 1.40
N ALA A 70 -13.62 -13.13 2.20
CA ALA A 70 -12.21 -12.79 2.04
C ALA A 70 -11.38 -13.68 2.96
N GLU A 71 -10.21 -14.09 2.47
CA GLU A 71 -9.26 -14.91 3.23
C GLU A 71 -7.89 -14.24 3.16
N THR A 72 -7.21 -14.16 4.30
CA THR A 72 -5.87 -13.59 4.34
C THR A 72 -4.83 -14.55 3.76
N ASP A 73 -3.89 -14.00 2.98
CA ASP A 73 -2.75 -14.74 2.45
C ASP A 73 -1.72 -15.10 3.55
N SER A 74 -0.61 -15.73 3.16
CA SER A 74 0.46 -16.13 4.07
C SER A 74 1.08 -14.98 4.89
N THR A 75 0.80 -13.75 4.49
CA THR A 75 1.29 -12.52 5.11
C THR A 75 0.20 -11.78 5.88
N GLY A 76 -1.00 -12.34 6.04
CA GLY A 76 -2.09 -11.68 6.74
C GLY A 76 -2.82 -10.61 5.94
N LEU A 77 -2.63 -10.52 4.63
CA LEU A 77 -3.35 -9.56 3.79
C LEU A 77 -4.55 -10.19 3.11
N ALA A 78 -5.63 -9.43 3.07
CA ALA A 78 -6.75 -9.65 2.19
C ALA A 78 -7.14 -8.33 1.52
N LEU A 79 -7.54 -8.39 0.25
CA LEU A 79 -8.13 -7.27 -0.47
C LEU A 79 -9.63 -7.50 -0.56
N VAL A 80 -10.41 -6.55 -0.06
CA VAL A 80 -11.86 -6.51 -0.23
C VAL A 80 -12.20 -5.41 -1.20
N GLU A 81 -12.99 -5.73 -2.22
CA GLU A 81 -13.44 -4.79 -3.25
C GLU A 81 -14.96 -4.70 -3.27
N GLY A 82 -15.49 -3.58 -3.77
CA GLY A 82 -16.94 -3.38 -3.87
C GLY A 82 -17.60 -3.02 -2.54
N LEU A 83 -16.85 -2.42 -1.62
CA LEU A 83 -17.39 -2.00 -0.33
C LEU A 83 -18.51 -0.97 -0.49
N PRO A 84 -19.66 -1.14 0.20
CA PRO A 84 -20.72 -0.14 0.21
C PRO A 84 -20.30 1.08 1.03
N THR A 85 -20.85 2.26 0.72
CA THR A 85 -20.72 3.44 1.57
C THR A 85 -21.53 3.29 2.86
N GLY A 86 -21.06 3.88 3.95
CA GLY A 86 -21.68 3.83 5.27
C GLY A 86 -20.89 2.95 6.24
N THR A 87 -21.58 2.36 7.22
CA THR A 87 -20.95 1.42 8.15
C THR A 87 -20.70 0.09 7.45
N VAL A 88 -19.43 -0.24 7.26
CA VAL A 88 -19.00 -1.57 6.80
C VAL A 88 -18.59 -2.38 8.01
N THR A 89 -19.08 -3.62 8.11
CA THR A 89 -18.72 -4.58 9.16
C THR A 89 -17.98 -5.76 8.54
N LEU A 90 -16.80 -6.05 9.07
CA LEU A 90 -16.03 -7.26 8.83
C LEU A 90 -16.42 -8.29 9.90
N ASP A 91 -16.92 -9.45 9.50
CA ASP A 91 -17.31 -10.56 10.38
C ASP A 91 -16.29 -11.69 10.29
N PHE A 92 -15.63 -12.04 11.41
CA PHE A 92 -14.51 -12.98 11.51
C PHE A 92 -14.89 -14.34 12.13
N ASP A 93 -16.16 -14.52 12.52
CA ASP A 93 -16.72 -15.67 13.25
C ASP A 93 -15.74 -16.47 14.17
N PRO A 94 -15.68 -16.19 15.48
CA PRO A 94 -16.44 -15.17 16.20
C PRO A 94 -15.76 -13.79 16.16
N GLY A 95 -16.58 -12.74 16.13
CA GLY A 95 -16.12 -11.37 16.33
C GLY A 95 -16.33 -10.49 15.11
N THR A 96 -16.45 -9.19 15.33
CA THR A 96 -16.71 -8.23 14.26
C THR A 96 -15.89 -6.96 14.46
N TYR A 97 -15.60 -6.28 13.36
CA TYR A 97 -15.07 -4.93 13.37
C TYR A 97 -15.79 -4.07 12.34
N SER A 98 -16.27 -2.90 12.77
CA SER A 98 -16.94 -1.96 11.87
C SER A 98 -16.13 -0.68 11.69
N PHE A 99 -16.14 -0.15 10.47
CA PHE A 99 -15.56 1.14 10.13
C PHE A 99 -16.47 1.91 9.15
N GLN A 100 -16.17 3.19 8.95
CA GLN A 100 -16.94 4.06 8.07
C GLN A 100 -16.27 4.16 6.70
N VAL A 101 -17.03 3.83 5.66
CA VAL A 101 -16.71 4.12 4.27
C VAL A 101 -17.46 5.38 3.86
N VAL A 102 -16.72 6.46 3.62
CA VAL A 102 -17.28 7.81 3.44
C VAL A 102 -17.73 8.06 2.02
N GLN A 103 -16.96 7.62 1.02
CA GLN A 103 -17.22 7.85 -0.38
C GLN A 103 -16.84 6.63 -1.22
N GLU A 104 -17.55 6.44 -2.34
CA GLU A 104 -17.21 5.41 -3.32
C GLU A 104 -15.82 5.62 -3.92
N ARG A 105 -15.19 4.53 -4.37
CA ARG A 105 -13.89 4.51 -5.08
C ARG A 105 -12.68 4.90 -4.22
N GLU A 106 -12.89 5.15 -2.93
CA GLU A 106 -11.82 5.34 -1.96
C GLU A 106 -11.15 4.03 -1.56
N LEU A 107 -9.93 4.16 -1.05
CA LEU A 107 -9.16 3.06 -0.51
C LEU A 107 -9.00 3.22 1.01
N TYR A 108 -9.01 2.09 1.71
CA TYR A 108 -8.79 2.02 3.15
C TYR A 108 -7.71 1.00 3.48
N ASP A 109 -6.80 1.30 4.40
CA ASP A 109 -6.05 0.27 5.10
C ASP A 109 -6.69 0.01 6.46
N VAL A 110 -7.09 -1.24 6.69
CA VAL A 110 -7.72 -1.69 7.93
C VAL A 110 -6.80 -2.68 8.61
N VAL A 111 -6.25 -2.29 9.77
CA VAL A 111 -5.22 -3.08 10.44
C VAL A 111 -5.71 -3.60 11.78
N LEU A 112 -5.83 -4.92 11.88
CA LEU A 112 -6.57 -5.60 12.95
C LEU A 112 -5.70 -6.61 13.69
N SER A 113 -5.90 -6.68 15.00
CA SER A 113 -5.60 -7.85 15.80
C SER A 113 -6.85 -8.71 15.82
N TYR A 114 -6.70 -9.98 15.47
CA TYR A 114 -7.72 -11.00 15.65
C TYR A 114 -7.17 -12.10 16.55
N ARG A 115 -7.72 -12.21 17.75
CA ARG A 115 -7.23 -13.13 18.77
C ARG A 115 -8.38 -13.61 19.65
N ASP A 116 -8.48 -14.92 19.83
CA ASP A 116 -9.42 -15.56 20.76
C ASP A 116 -10.88 -15.06 20.55
N GLY A 117 -11.29 -14.86 19.28
CA GLY A 117 -12.62 -14.36 18.93
C GLY A 117 -12.85 -12.86 19.12
N THR A 118 -11.80 -12.11 19.45
CA THR A 118 -11.83 -10.66 19.60
C THR A 118 -11.13 -10.00 18.43
N VAL A 119 -11.81 -9.06 17.77
CA VAL A 119 -11.27 -8.24 16.70
C VAL A 119 -11.05 -6.83 17.24
N GLN A 120 -9.82 -6.31 17.14
CA GLN A 120 -9.48 -4.98 17.62
C GLN A 120 -8.59 -4.24 16.60
N PRO A 121 -8.89 -2.99 16.24
CA PRO A 121 -8.00 -2.20 15.40
C PRO A 121 -6.73 -1.82 16.15
N LEU A 122 -5.57 -1.90 15.48
CA LEU A 122 -4.31 -1.40 16.04
C LEU A 122 -4.27 0.12 16.07
N PHE A 123 -4.96 0.75 15.13
CA PHE A 123 -5.16 2.19 14.95
C PHE A 123 -6.38 2.41 14.04
N PRO A 124 -6.98 3.63 14.01
CA PRO A 124 -8.08 3.93 13.09
C PRO A 124 -7.71 3.63 11.63
N PRO A 125 -8.65 3.15 10.80
CA PRO A 125 -8.37 2.86 9.40
C PRO A 125 -7.75 4.06 8.67
N VAL A 126 -6.72 3.80 7.87
CA VAL A 126 -6.09 4.85 7.05
C VAL A 126 -6.94 5.01 5.80
N ARG A 127 -7.63 6.13 5.71
CA ARG A 127 -8.45 6.50 4.55
C ARG A 127 -7.61 7.24 3.51
N TYR A 128 -7.74 6.83 2.26
CA TYR A 128 -7.22 7.51 1.08
C TYR A 128 -8.39 8.12 0.32
N PRO A 129 -8.66 9.43 0.48
CA PRO A 129 -9.86 10.06 -0.05
C PRO A 129 -9.74 10.43 -1.53
N LEU A 130 -10.88 10.52 -2.22
CA LEU A 130 -11.00 11.08 -3.59
C LEU A 130 -11.52 12.52 -3.58
N GLY A 131 -11.11 13.31 -2.58
CA GLY A 131 -11.60 14.68 -2.34
C GLY A 131 -10.79 15.80 -2.97
N GLY A 132 -9.62 15.50 -3.54
CA GLY A 132 -8.66 16.48 -4.05
C GLY A 132 -8.48 16.46 -5.57
N GLU A 133 -7.59 17.30 -6.07
CA GLU A 133 -7.18 17.27 -7.48
C GLU A 133 -6.41 15.99 -7.76
N VAL A 134 -6.87 15.19 -8.74
CA VAL A 134 -6.18 13.97 -9.16
C VAL A 134 -5.31 14.29 -10.37
N VAL A 135 -3.99 14.14 -10.21
CA VAL A 135 -2.99 14.31 -11.25
C VAL A 135 -2.35 12.96 -11.54
N VAL A 136 -2.49 12.48 -12.77
CA VAL A 136 -1.72 11.33 -13.27
C VAL A 136 -0.37 11.86 -13.76
N VAL A 137 0.72 11.23 -13.35
CA VAL A 137 2.09 11.62 -13.72
C VAL A 137 2.75 10.44 -14.39
N GLU A 138 3.18 10.63 -15.64
CA GLU A 138 3.90 9.66 -16.43
C GLU A 138 5.43 9.81 -16.28
N PRO A 139 6.23 8.76 -16.52
CA PRO A 139 7.68 8.88 -16.53
C PRO A 139 8.17 9.98 -17.50
N GLY A 140 8.95 10.92 -16.97
CA GLY A 140 9.43 12.10 -17.70
C GLY A 140 8.69 13.39 -17.33
N GLU A 141 7.53 13.29 -16.68
CA GLU A 141 6.82 14.42 -16.08
C GLU A 141 7.33 14.70 -14.66
N SER A 142 7.03 15.90 -14.15
CA SER A 142 7.53 16.38 -12.86
C SER A 142 6.55 16.07 -11.72
N ILE A 143 6.92 15.13 -10.84
CA ILE A 143 6.18 14.90 -9.58
C ILE A 143 6.12 16.19 -8.74
N ALA A 144 7.19 16.99 -8.75
CA ALA A 144 7.28 18.21 -7.96
C ALA A 144 6.28 19.29 -8.43
N GLU A 145 6.00 19.36 -9.73
CA GLU A 145 4.98 20.29 -10.26
C GLU A 145 3.57 19.83 -9.87
N ALA A 146 3.29 18.52 -9.93
CA ALA A 146 2.03 17.97 -9.45
C ALA A 146 1.83 18.17 -7.94
N ALA A 147 2.91 18.06 -7.15
CA ALA A 147 2.89 18.24 -5.70
C ALA A 147 2.90 19.71 -5.22
N ALA A 148 2.69 20.68 -6.12
CA ALA A 148 2.82 22.10 -5.81
C ALA A 148 1.63 22.70 -5.03
N SER A 149 0.53 21.96 -4.89
CA SER A 149 -0.68 22.37 -4.18
C SER A 149 -1.01 21.41 -3.02
N ASP A 150 -1.71 21.93 -2.01
CA ASP A 150 -2.24 21.13 -0.93
C ASP A 150 -3.36 20.20 -1.46
N ASP A 151 -3.63 19.11 -0.73
CA ASP A 151 -4.70 18.14 -1.03
C ASP A 151 -4.59 17.46 -2.41
N THR A 152 -3.45 17.56 -3.12
CA THR A 152 -3.27 16.90 -4.41
C THR A 152 -3.09 15.39 -4.26
N ILE A 153 -3.78 14.64 -5.12
CA ILE A 153 -3.66 13.20 -5.27
C ILE A 153 -2.86 12.92 -6.54
N ILE A 154 -1.66 12.36 -6.38
CA ILE A 154 -0.74 12.04 -7.46
C ILE A 154 -0.77 10.53 -7.71
N LEU A 155 -1.15 10.15 -8.92
CA LEU A 155 -1.09 8.77 -9.40
C LEU A 155 0.12 8.64 -10.31
N LEU A 156 1.13 7.89 -9.87
CA LEU A 156 2.31 7.61 -10.71
C LEU A 156 2.04 6.36 -11.55
N GLU A 157 2.26 6.48 -12.86
CA GLU A 157 2.33 5.33 -13.75
C GLU A 157 3.58 4.47 -13.47
N GLU A 158 3.62 3.25 -14.01
CA GLU A 158 4.80 2.38 -13.94
C GLU A 158 6.00 3.07 -14.62
N GLY A 159 7.15 3.08 -13.95
CA GLY A 159 8.39 3.63 -14.49
C GLY A 159 9.23 4.39 -13.46
N THR A 160 10.28 5.05 -13.96
CA THR A 160 11.28 5.73 -13.14
C THR A 160 11.17 7.24 -13.24
N TYR A 161 11.22 7.89 -12.10
CA TYR A 161 11.13 9.34 -11.89
C TYR A 161 12.44 9.83 -11.28
N PRO A 162 13.39 10.32 -12.10
CA PRO A 162 14.72 10.69 -11.63
C PRO A 162 14.71 12.01 -10.86
N GLY A 163 15.56 12.07 -9.83
CA GLY A 163 15.82 13.30 -9.08
C GLY A 163 15.27 13.26 -7.66
N ASN A 164 15.69 14.25 -6.88
CA ASN A 164 15.18 14.42 -5.52
C ASN A 164 13.79 15.07 -5.56
N LEU A 165 12.91 14.60 -4.69
CA LEU A 165 11.57 15.13 -4.50
C LEU A 165 11.49 15.83 -3.14
N GLU A 166 10.84 16.99 -3.11
CA GLU A 166 10.55 17.71 -1.88
C GLU A 166 9.06 18.03 -1.81
N LEU A 167 8.36 17.46 -0.82
CA LEU A 167 6.94 17.68 -0.57
C LEU A 167 6.77 18.81 0.44
N ARG A 168 6.46 20.00 -0.05
CA ARG A 168 6.26 21.21 0.77
C ARG A 168 4.81 21.45 1.14
N SER A 169 3.91 21.12 0.24
CA SER A 169 2.46 21.23 0.43
C SER A 169 1.96 20.22 1.44
N ASP A 170 0.84 20.54 2.07
CA ASP A 170 0.18 19.68 3.05
C ASP A 170 -0.76 18.68 2.34
N ASP A 171 -0.96 17.52 2.96
CA ASP A 171 -1.95 16.52 2.55
C ASP A 171 -1.80 15.98 1.11
N VAL A 172 -0.59 16.04 0.51
CA VAL A 172 -0.30 15.39 -0.78
C VAL A 172 -0.31 13.87 -0.61
N LEU A 173 -1.08 13.18 -1.45
CA LEU A 173 -1.15 11.73 -1.53
C LEU A 173 -0.47 11.25 -2.80
N ILE A 174 0.63 10.50 -2.68
CA ILE A 174 1.28 9.84 -3.82
C ILE A 174 0.96 8.34 -3.79
N ILE A 175 0.37 7.84 -4.87
CA ILE A 175 0.09 6.43 -5.09
C ILE A 175 0.86 5.97 -6.33
N GLY A 176 1.75 5.00 -6.14
CA GLY A 176 2.48 4.36 -7.23
C GLY A 176 1.70 3.24 -7.89
N ALA A 177 2.03 2.97 -9.15
CA ALA A 177 1.71 1.73 -9.82
C ALA A 177 2.34 0.55 -9.06
N TRP A 178 1.63 -0.56 -9.03
CA TRP A 178 1.92 -1.70 -8.17
C TRP A 178 1.43 -3.01 -8.81
N SER A 179 2.12 -4.08 -8.46
CA SER A 179 1.80 -5.45 -8.87
C SER A 179 1.76 -6.38 -7.65
N PRO A 180 0.76 -7.30 -7.57
CA PRO A 180 0.70 -8.33 -6.54
C PRO A 180 1.96 -9.20 -6.43
N THR A 181 2.64 -9.43 -7.56
CA THR A 181 3.78 -10.33 -7.64
C THR A 181 5.12 -9.59 -7.63
N ARG A 182 5.17 -8.35 -8.15
CA ARG A 182 6.41 -7.56 -8.27
C ARG A 182 6.55 -6.48 -7.19
N GLY A 183 5.46 -6.10 -6.52
CA GLY A 183 5.45 -4.97 -5.59
C GLY A 183 5.36 -3.60 -6.30
N PRO A 184 5.93 -2.53 -5.71
CA PRO A 184 5.96 -1.20 -6.32
C PRO A 184 6.62 -1.16 -7.70
N LEU A 185 5.97 -0.52 -8.66
CA LEU A 185 6.42 -0.36 -10.04
C LEU A 185 6.80 1.09 -10.40
N SER A 186 6.36 2.06 -9.59
CA SER A 186 6.80 3.46 -9.71
C SER A 186 8.04 3.69 -8.85
N VAL A 187 9.14 4.13 -9.46
CA VAL A 187 10.46 4.29 -8.82
C VAL A 187 10.85 5.75 -8.79
N ILE A 188 10.90 6.36 -7.61
CA ILE A 188 11.51 7.67 -7.38
C ILE A 188 13.01 7.46 -7.19
N GLU A 189 13.79 7.82 -8.21
CA GLU A 189 15.24 7.64 -8.23
C GLU A 189 15.95 8.86 -7.61
N GLY A 190 15.93 8.91 -6.29
CA GLY A 190 16.53 10.00 -5.52
C GLY A 190 16.07 10.01 -4.06
N ASN A 191 16.41 11.09 -3.36
CA ASN A 191 15.92 11.33 -2.01
C ASN A 191 14.51 11.94 -2.05
N VAL A 192 13.70 11.59 -1.06
CA VAL A 192 12.39 12.23 -0.83
C VAL A 192 12.46 12.98 0.49
N THR A 193 12.17 14.27 0.49
CA THR A 193 12.09 15.10 1.69
C THR A 193 10.66 15.58 1.88
N VAL A 194 10.07 15.32 3.04
CA VAL A 194 8.69 15.70 3.37
C VAL A 194 8.71 16.79 4.43
N LEU A 195 8.22 17.96 4.06
CA LEU A 195 8.21 19.18 4.88
C LEU A 195 6.77 19.59 5.25
N GLY A 196 5.80 19.36 4.38
CA GLY A 196 4.38 19.57 4.65
C GLY A 196 3.77 18.44 5.49
N GLY A 197 2.80 18.76 6.33
CA GLY A 197 2.05 17.83 7.17
C GLY A 197 1.07 16.95 6.40
N GLY A 198 0.69 15.81 6.96
CA GLY A 198 -0.39 14.96 6.41
C GLY A 198 -0.05 14.19 5.12
N ASN A 199 1.12 14.44 4.53
CA ASN A 199 1.58 13.77 3.31
C ASN A 199 1.60 12.24 3.43
N ARG A 200 1.20 11.56 2.35
CA ARG A 200 1.11 10.10 2.29
C ARG A 200 1.81 9.53 1.06
N LEU A 201 2.61 8.50 1.26
CA LEU A 201 3.21 7.70 0.17
C LEU A 201 2.65 6.28 0.19
N ARG A 202 2.27 5.75 -0.96
CA ARG A 202 1.79 4.36 -1.06
C ARG A 202 2.28 3.69 -2.33
N GLY A 203 2.83 2.48 -2.21
CA GLY A 203 3.14 1.65 -3.37
C GLY A 203 4.25 2.19 -4.26
N VAL A 204 5.23 2.91 -3.69
CA VAL A 204 6.36 3.48 -4.45
C VAL A 204 7.69 2.86 -4.03
N THR A 205 8.67 2.86 -4.94
CA THR A 205 10.08 2.64 -4.59
C THR A 205 10.78 3.98 -4.44
N VAL A 206 11.51 4.21 -3.36
CA VAL A 206 12.43 5.35 -3.16
C VAL A 206 13.84 4.81 -3.05
N THR A 207 14.67 5.05 -4.06
CA THR A 207 16.05 4.49 -4.12
C THR A 207 17.02 5.23 -3.20
N GLY A 208 16.71 6.48 -2.82
CA GLY A 208 17.48 7.27 -1.87
C GLY A 208 16.90 7.27 -0.46
N ARG A 209 17.22 8.32 0.29
CA ARG A 209 16.72 8.50 1.66
C ARG A 209 15.37 9.21 1.66
N LEU A 210 14.41 8.67 2.41
CA LEU A 210 13.19 9.35 2.82
C LEU A 210 13.44 10.13 4.12
N THR A 211 13.31 11.45 4.08
CA THR A 211 13.45 12.32 5.27
C THR A 211 12.14 13.02 5.54
N SER A 212 11.66 13.00 6.78
CA SER A 212 10.46 13.74 7.17
C SER A 212 10.58 14.30 8.59
N ASN A 213 10.37 15.60 8.75
CA ASN A 213 10.14 16.25 10.03
C ASN A 213 8.67 16.72 10.19
N ALA A 214 7.83 16.38 9.22
CA ALA A 214 6.44 16.79 9.18
C ALA A 214 5.54 15.88 10.02
N ASN A 215 4.51 16.48 10.62
CA ASN A 215 3.52 15.73 11.39
C ASN A 215 2.56 14.97 10.46
N ASN A 216 2.01 13.87 10.95
CA ASN A 216 1.00 13.05 10.29
C ASN A 216 1.47 12.43 8.96
N PHE A 217 2.77 12.34 8.73
CA PHE A 217 3.32 11.64 7.58
C PHE A 217 2.98 10.15 7.64
N SER A 218 2.57 9.56 6.51
CA SER A 218 2.41 8.11 6.41
C SER A 218 3.05 7.53 5.16
N ALA A 219 3.55 6.31 5.29
CA ALA A 219 4.03 5.52 4.15
C ALA A 219 3.49 4.10 4.27
N ALA A 220 2.98 3.55 3.17
CA ALA A 220 2.46 2.19 3.14
C ALA A 220 2.91 1.41 1.90
N PHE A 221 3.15 0.10 2.05
CA PHE A 221 3.46 -0.83 0.94
C PHE A 221 4.57 -0.33 0.00
N SER A 222 5.57 0.37 0.54
CA SER A 222 6.62 1.02 -0.24
C SER A 222 7.98 0.36 0.01
N ASP A 223 8.85 0.39 -0.99
CA ASP A 223 10.26 0.02 -0.89
C ASP A 223 11.09 1.28 -0.70
N ILE A 224 11.80 1.43 0.42
CA ILE A 224 12.52 2.66 0.76
C ILE A 224 13.96 2.29 1.10
N ALA A 225 14.97 2.91 0.48
CA ALA A 225 16.35 2.53 0.78
C ALA A 225 16.73 2.82 2.24
N SER A 226 16.53 4.06 2.68
CA SER A 226 16.75 4.46 4.07
C SER A 226 15.76 5.54 4.49
N ALA A 227 15.54 5.72 5.79
CA ALA A 227 14.65 6.76 6.29
C ALA A 227 15.14 7.46 7.56
N THR A 228 14.80 8.74 7.67
CA THR A 228 14.92 9.53 8.90
C THR A 228 13.63 10.31 9.09
N ILE A 229 12.79 9.86 10.02
CA ILE A 229 11.45 10.40 10.22
C ILE A 229 11.31 10.83 11.67
N THR A 230 11.12 12.12 11.93
CA THR A 230 11.10 12.71 13.28
C THR A 230 9.80 13.44 13.65
N GLY A 231 8.86 13.56 12.70
CA GLY A 231 7.55 14.14 12.95
C GLY A 231 6.68 13.35 13.93
N ASN A 232 5.56 13.94 14.36
CA ASN A 232 4.58 13.30 15.24
C ASN A 232 3.44 12.68 14.44
N GLY A 233 2.75 11.67 14.99
CA GLY A 233 1.59 11.06 14.35
C GLY A 233 1.94 10.25 13.10
N VAL A 234 3.17 9.73 13.05
CA VAL A 234 3.66 9.00 11.88
C VAL A 234 3.03 7.60 11.83
N THR A 235 2.67 7.13 10.63
CA THR A 235 2.24 5.74 10.43
C THR A 235 3.03 5.10 9.30
N LEU A 236 3.78 4.05 9.62
CA LEU A 236 4.51 3.25 8.64
C LEU A 236 3.89 1.86 8.61
N LEU A 237 3.28 1.52 7.48
CA LEU A 237 2.58 0.27 7.28
C LEU A 237 3.25 -0.55 6.20
N ARG A 238 3.88 -1.67 6.59
CA ARG A 238 4.32 -2.69 5.64
C ARG A 238 5.27 -2.17 4.54
N ASN A 239 6.17 -1.28 4.94
CA ASN A 239 7.26 -0.83 4.08
C ASN A 239 8.45 -1.78 4.20
N ARG A 240 9.28 -1.83 3.18
CA ARG A 240 10.54 -2.56 3.19
C ARG A 240 11.71 -1.60 3.09
N PHE A 241 12.53 -1.56 4.13
CA PHE A 241 13.74 -0.75 4.20
C PHE A 241 14.93 -1.52 3.65
N THR A 242 15.33 -1.23 2.42
CA THR A 242 16.23 -2.10 1.65
C THR A 242 17.71 -1.92 1.99
N ALA A 243 18.11 -0.79 2.59
CA ALA A 243 19.48 -0.55 3.06
C ALA A 243 19.60 -0.55 4.60
N GLY A 244 18.55 -0.95 5.33
CA GLY A 244 18.58 -1.21 6.78
C GLY A 244 18.78 0.00 7.70
N GLN A 245 18.72 1.23 7.17
CA GLN A 245 18.89 2.47 7.93
C GLN A 245 17.57 3.24 8.03
N ALA A 246 16.65 2.79 8.88
CA ALA A 246 15.47 3.56 9.24
C ALA A 246 15.61 4.07 10.68
N THR A 247 15.58 5.39 10.87
CA THR A 247 15.49 6.01 12.19
C THR A 247 14.13 6.67 12.33
N VAL A 248 13.30 6.09 13.19
CA VAL A 248 11.97 6.63 13.55
C VAL A 248 11.87 6.64 15.08
N PRO A 249 11.82 7.80 15.74
CA PRO A 249 11.69 7.89 17.19
C PRO A 249 10.39 7.20 17.66
N SER A 250 10.52 6.33 18.65
CA SER A 250 9.46 5.42 19.10
C SER A 250 8.27 6.08 19.79
N SER A 251 8.42 7.30 20.31
CA SER A 251 7.33 7.98 21.04
C SER A 251 6.22 8.51 20.14
N ASN A 252 6.42 8.50 18.81
CA ASN A 252 5.67 9.36 17.89
C ASN A 252 5.06 8.62 16.70
N ALA A 253 5.25 7.30 16.60
CA ALA A 253 4.94 6.55 15.39
C ALA A 253 4.23 5.21 15.64
N VAL A 254 3.27 4.89 14.78
CA VAL A 254 2.72 3.54 14.62
C VAL A 254 3.52 2.84 13.54
N LEU A 255 4.19 1.74 13.90
CA LEU A 255 5.11 0.99 13.05
C LEU A 255 4.63 -0.45 12.96
N VAL A 256 4.01 -0.79 11.83
CA VAL A 256 3.34 -2.08 11.67
C VAL A 256 3.79 -2.78 10.40
N ASP A 257 4.22 -4.02 10.54
CA ASP A 257 4.60 -4.97 9.50
C ASP A 257 5.74 -4.51 8.58
N ASN A 258 6.51 -3.51 9.01
CA ASN A 258 7.66 -3.05 8.25
C ASN A 258 8.81 -4.04 8.36
N THR A 259 9.63 -4.14 7.31
CA THR A 259 10.83 -5.00 7.28
C THR A 259 12.07 -4.15 7.08
N GLY A 260 13.21 -4.55 7.65
CA GLY A 260 14.45 -3.76 7.56
C GLY A 260 14.48 -2.51 8.44
N ILE A 261 13.49 -2.33 9.34
CA ILE A 261 13.62 -1.42 10.49
C ILE A 261 14.40 -2.17 11.59
N PRO A 262 15.43 -1.57 12.21
CA PRO A 262 16.17 -2.17 13.31
C PRO A 262 15.31 -2.42 14.56
#